data_AF-A0A258HMI8-F1
#
_entry.id   AF-A0A258HMI8-F1
#
_cell.length_a   1.000
_cell.length_b   1.000
_cell.length_c   1.000
_cell.angle_alpha   90.00
_cell.angle_beta   90.00
_cell.angle_gamma   90.00
#
_symmetry.space_group_name_H-M   'P 1'
#
loop_
_entity.id
_entity.type
_entity.pdbx_description
1 polymer ?
#
loop_
_entity_poly.entity_id
_entity_poly.type
_entity_poly.pdbx_seq_one_letter_code
_entity_poly.pdbx_strand_id
1 'polypeptide(L)'
;MTASFSLVIPDLRAVSDEDLESLLPQADGAWGRQTKALMLSLGAQKLNLNSNWAEVRRDWVCEACQRRKPQIARVSDNGVLLCQLEWHHDHLRDHAKEMLRPLVNIEDRTPEGRDLRRGVDACKDLTMRFFTTLICNDCNTAEGKAKSRLGDLIPSYFSFSPREI
;
A
#
# COMPACT_ATOMS: atom_id res chain seq x y z
N MET A 1 -12.97 12.32 40.16
CA MET A 1 -12.67 13.41 39.22
C MET A 1 -12.31 12.78 37.88
N THR A 2 -13.17 12.91 36.88
CA THR A 2 -12.89 12.46 35.51
C THR A 2 -12.12 13.56 34.80
N ALA A 3 -10.87 13.30 34.43
CA ALA A 3 -10.10 14.22 33.61
C ALA A 3 -10.68 14.22 32.19
N SER A 4 -11.01 15.40 31.68
CA SER A 4 -11.38 15.63 30.28
C SER A 4 -10.15 16.14 29.54
N PHE A 5 -9.86 15.58 28.36
CA PHE A 5 -8.88 16.15 27.43
C PHE A 5 -9.62 16.58 26.16
N SER A 6 -9.21 17.70 25.58
CA SER A 6 -9.65 18.12 24.25
C SER A 6 -8.49 17.97 23.28
N LEU A 7 -8.78 17.37 22.12
CA LEU A 7 -7.87 17.34 20.98
C LEU A 7 -8.44 18.26 19.91
N VAL A 8 -7.69 19.30 19.57
CA VAL A 8 -8.01 20.17 18.43
C VAL A 8 -7.35 19.57 17.20
N ILE A 9 -8.15 19.02 16.30
CA ILE A 9 -7.68 18.54 14.99
C ILE A 9 -7.80 19.72 14.02
N PRO A 10 -6.68 20.24 13.47
CA PRO A 10 -6.74 21.33 12.51
C PRO A 10 -7.42 20.88 11.21
N ASP A 11 -8.11 21.81 10.53
CA ASP A 11 -8.57 21.55 9.17
C ASP A 11 -7.37 21.51 8.23
N LEU A 12 -6.86 20.31 7.95
CA LEU A 12 -5.66 20.08 7.14
C LEU A 12 -5.73 20.68 5.74
N ARG A 13 -6.92 21.05 5.24
CA ARG A 13 -7.08 21.71 3.93
C ARG A 13 -6.72 23.20 3.95
N ALA A 14 -6.73 23.82 5.12
CA ALA A 14 -6.43 25.23 5.32
C ALA A 14 -5.03 25.48 5.90
N VAL A 15 -4.29 24.41 6.21
CA VAL A 15 -2.95 24.46 6.80
C VAL A 15 -1.93 24.66 5.69
N SER A 16 -0.92 25.50 5.94
CA SER A 16 0.17 25.71 4.99
C SER A 16 1.01 24.44 4.81
N ASP A 17 1.74 24.31 3.70
CA ASP A 17 2.62 23.15 3.51
C ASP A 17 3.72 23.04 4.60
N GLU A 18 4.20 24.18 5.10
CA GLU A 18 5.20 24.24 6.17
C GLU A 18 4.62 23.72 7.49
N ASP A 19 3.41 24.15 7.82
CA ASP A 19 2.69 23.66 8.99
C ASP A 19 2.32 22.18 8.84
N LEU A 20 1.91 21.72 7.65
CA LEU A 20 1.66 20.30 7.38
C LEU A 20 2.92 19.46 7.53
N GLU A 21 4.08 19.95 7.07
CA GLU A 21 5.36 19.27 7.27
C GLU A 21 5.76 19.21 8.74
N SER A 22 5.47 20.27 9.51
CA SER A 22 5.70 20.32 10.95
C SER A 22 4.78 19.35 11.72
N LEU A 23 3.50 19.29 11.34
CA LEU A 23 2.50 18.40 11.94
C LEU A 23 2.72 16.92 11.57
N LEU A 24 3.22 16.65 10.36
CA LEU A 24 3.41 15.30 9.82
C LEU A 24 4.87 15.06 9.41
N PRO A 25 5.83 15.15 10.35
CA PRO A 25 7.27 15.14 10.04
C PRO A 25 7.78 13.78 9.54
N GLN A 26 6.97 12.74 9.61
CA GLN A 26 7.35 11.43 9.04
C GLN A 26 6.71 11.20 7.67
N ALA A 27 5.59 11.84 7.36
CA ALA A 27 4.86 11.68 6.11
C ALA A 27 5.56 12.41 4.95
N ASP A 28 5.19 12.07 3.72
CA ASP A 28 5.74 12.69 2.50
C ASP A 28 4.69 12.82 1.41
N GLY A 29 3.75 13.75 1.61
CA GLY A 29 2.78 14.10 0.57
C GLY A 29 3.26 15.22 -0.35
N ALA A 30 2.34 15.81 -1.10
CA ALA A 30 2.62 16.94 -1.99
C ALA A 30 3.22 18.16 -1.24
N TRP A 31 2.89 18.30 0.04
CA TRP A 31 3.42 19.36 0.91
C TRP A 31 4.89 19.13 1.31
N GLY A 32 5.34 17.88 1.33
CA GLY A 32 6.60 17.47 1.95
C GLY A 32 7.84 17.93 1.18
N ARG A 33 8.86 18.39 1.92
CA ARG A 33 10.15 18.79 1.36
C ARG A 33 10.80 17.75 0.45
N GLN A 34 10.70 16.46 0.75
CA GLN A 34 11.31 15.40 -0.06
C GLN A 34 10.63 15.31 -1.44
N THR A 35 9.30 15.22 -1.48
CA THR A 35 8.54 15.20 -2.74
C THR A 35 8.77 16.47 -3.56
N LYS A 36 8.79 17.66 -2.93
CA LYS A 36 9.11 18.92 -3.62
C LYS A 36 10.52 18.96 -4.19
N ALA A 37 11.51 18.47 -3.44
CA ALA A 37 12.89 18.37 -3.90
C ALA A 37 13.02 17.40 -5.10
N LEU A 38 12.25 16.31 -5.12
CA LEU A 38 12.19 15.39 -6.25
C LEU A 38 11.59 16.05 -7.49
N MET A 39 10.52 16.83 -7.35
CA MET A 39 9.94 17.56 -8.47
C MET A 39 10.97 18.52 -9.11
N LEU A 40 11.69 19.28 -8.28
CA LEU A 40 12.72 20.22 -8.74
C LEU A 40 13.90 19.49 -9.40
N SER A 41 14.47 18.49 -8.72
CA SER A 41 15.68 17.79 -9.19
C SER A 41 15.45 16.95 -10.45
N LEU A 42 14.25 16.44 -10.65
CA LEU A 42 13.89 15.65 -11.83
C LEU A 42 13.18 16.48 -12.93
N GLY A 43 13.02 17.79 -12.73
CA GLY A 43 12.39 18.68 -13.72
C GLY A 43 10.91 18.37 -13.98
N ALA A 44 10.21 17.81 -12.99
CA ALA A 44 8.81 17.43 -13.14
C ALA A 44 7.87 18.63 -13.05
N GLN A 45 6.89 18.69 -13.94
CA GLN A 45 5.89 19.77 -13.99
C GLN A 45 4.59 19.41 -13.27
N LYS A 46 4.32 18.11 -13.12
CA LYS A 46 3.12 17.57 -12.49
C LYS A 46 3.50 16.49 -11.50
N LEU A 47 2.61 16.22 -10.56
CA LEU A 47 2.80 15.23 -9.51
C LEU A 47 1.64 14.23 -9.53
N ASN A 48 1.98 12.95 -9.53
CA ASN A 48 1.06 11.86 -9.31
C ASN A 48 1.58 11.01 -8.14
N LEU A 49 0.93 11.16 -6.99
CA LEU A 49 1.23 10.39 -5.79
C LEU A 49 -0.04 9.71 -5.26
N ASN A 50 0.12 8.58 -4.57
CA ASN A 50 -0.98 7.91 -3.88
C ASN A 50 -0.87 8.04 -2.36
N SER A 51 -1.94 7.67 -1.64
CA SER A 51 -1.98 7.74 -0.18
C SER A 51 -0.87 6.93 0.47
N ASN A 52 -0.55 5.74 -0.06
CA ASN A 52 0.53 4.90 0.45
C ASN A 52 1.88 5.64 0.44
N TRP A 53 2.17 6.39 -0.62
CA TRP A 53 3.34 7.26 -0.65
C TRP A 53 3.22 8.38 0.39
N ALA A 54 2.09 9.09 0.45
CA ALA A 54 1.93 10.21 1.38
C ALA A 54 2.07 9.80 2.85
N GLU A 55 1.47 8.68 3.24
CA GLU A 55 1.29 8.23 4.62
C GLU A 55 2.50 7.49 5.16
N VAL A 56 3.22 6.74 4.33
CA VAL A 56 4.39 5.99 4.79
C VAL A 56 5.56 6.94 5.06
N ARG A 57 6.42 6.53 5.99
CA ARG A 57 7.58 7.32 6.40
C ARG A 57 8.46 7.76 5.21
N ARG A 58 9.08 8.93 5.32
CA ARG A 58 10.05 9.48 4.34
C ARG A 58 11.21 8.53 4.05
N ASP A 59 11.67 7.82 5.07
CA ASP A 59 12.80 6.89 5.04
C ASP A 59 12.41 5.46 4.61
N TRP A 60 11.15 5.23 4.22
CA TRP A 60 10.67 3.92 3.77
C TRP A 60 11.55 3.33 2.65
N VAL A 61 11.73 2.02 2.73
CA VAL A 61 12.54 1.20 1.82
C VAL A 61 11.65 0.09 1.27
N CYS A 62 11.71 -0.14 -0.03
CA CYS A 62 10.97 -1.24 -0.65
C CYS A 62 11.53 -2.59 -0.20
N GLU A 63 10.68 -3.48 0.34
CA GLU A 63 11.11 -4.82 0.77
C GLU A 63 11.59 -5.71 -0.38
N ALA A 64 11.15 -5.46 -1.61
CA ALA A 64 11.62 -6.17 -2.80
C ALA A 64 12.98 -5.62 -3.28
N CYS A 65 12.98 -4.43 -3.88
CA CYS A 65 14.19 -3.90 -4.52
C CYS A 65 15.14 -3.11 -3.61
N GLN A 66 14.84 -2.94 -2.32
CA GLN A 66 15.67 -2.23 -1.33
C GLN A 66 15.97 -0.76 -1.65
N ARG A 67 15.27 -0.18 -2.64
CA ARG A 67 15.36 1.25 -2.98
C ARG A 67 14.48 2.07 -2.03
N ARG A 68 15.00 3.23 -1.62
CA ARG A 68 14.28 4.27 -0.87
C ARG A 68 13.35 5.06 -1.78
N LYS A 69 12.39 5.79 -1.18
CA LYS A 69 11.49 6.71 -1.89
C LYS A 69 12.18 7.57 -2.98
N PRO A 70 13.23 8.36 -2.69
CA PRO A 70 13.89 9.16 -3.73
C PRO A 70 14.44 8.36 -4.92
N GLN A 71 14.79 7.10 -4.72
CA GLN A 71 15.38 6.23 -5.74
C GLN A 71 14.34 5.52 -6.61
N ILE A 72 13.06 5.52 -6.20
CA ILE A 72 11.95 4.93 -6.95
C ILE A 72 11.06 6.01 -7.60
N ALA A 73 11.22 7.27 -7.21
CA ALA A 73 10.55 8.39 -7.86
C ALA A 73 11.09 8.54 -9.29
N ARG A 74 10.18 8.66 -10.27
CA ARG A 74 10.56 8.79 -11.68
C ARG A 74 9.64 9.71 -12.42
N VAL A 75 10.15 10.35 -13.46
CA VAL A 75 9.36 11.20 -14.35
C VAL A 75 8.90 10.37 -15.54
N SER A 76 7.60 10.44 -15.82
CA SER A 76 7.02 9.89 -17.05
C SER A 76 7.36 10.74 -18.26
N ASP A 77 7.16 10.20 -19.47
CA ASP A 77 7.39 10.92 -20.74
C ASP A 77 6.58 12.23 -20.84
N ASN A 78 5.47 12.34 -20.09
CA ASN A 78 4.62 13.53 -20.04
C ASN A 78 5.03 14.53 -18.94
N GLY A 79 6.22 14.39 -18.35
CA GLY A 79 6.73 15.33 -17.33
C GLY A 79 6.04 15.20 -15.96
N VAL A 80 5.35 14.09 -15.69
CA VAL A 80 4.70 13.82 -14.39
C VAL A 80 5.63 13.02 -13.50
N LEU A 81 5.93 13.52 -12.30
CA LEU A 81 6.61 12.77 -11.24
C LEU A 81 5.66 11.70 -10.68
N LEU A 82 6.09 10.44 -10.75
CA LEU A 82 5.37 9.29 -10.24
C LEU A 82 5.93 8.89 -8.87
N CYS A 83 5.07 8.93 -7.87
CA CYS A 83 5.37 8.68 -6.46
C CYS A 83 4.31 7.71 -5.88
N GLN A 84 4.41 6.42 -6.26
CA GLN A 84 3.36 5.43 -5.97
C GLN A 84 3.94 4.19 -5.29
N LEU A 85 3.27 3.77 -4.22
CA LEU A 85 3.53 2.52 -3.50
C LEU A 85 2.30 1.63 -3.52
N GLU A 86 2.47 0.33 -3.61
CA GLU A 86 1.39 -0.64 -3.79
C GLU A 86 1.40 -1.67 -2.65
N TRP A 87 0.22 -1.98 -2.12
CA TRP A 87 0.06 -3.12 -1.23
C TRP A 87 0.09 -4.40 -2.06
N HIS A 88 1.16 -5.15 -1.91
CA HIS A 88 1.35 -6.43 -2.57
C HIS A 88 0.93 -7.55 -1.63
N HIS A 89 0.01 -8.40 -2.10
CA HIS A 89 -0.54 -9.49 -1.31
C HIS A 89 -0.48 -10.82 -2.07
N ASP A 90 -0.51 -11.90 -1.31
CA ASP A 90 -0.59 -13.22 -1.87
C ASP A 90 -2.02 -13.52 -2.37
N HIS A 91 -2.17 -13.74 -3.68
CA HIS A 91 -3.47 -14.05 -4.27
C HIS A 91 -3.99 -15.44 -3.86
N LEU A 92 -3.18 -16.30 -3.22
CA LEU A 92 -3.70 -17.50 -2.57
C LEU A 92 -4.76 -17.16 -1.51
N ARG A 93 -4.62 -16.03 -0.81
CA ARG A 93 -5.62 -15.57 0.16
C ARG A 93 -6.97 -15.29 -0.50
N ASP A 94 -6.95 -14.63 -1.65
CA ASP A 94 -8.15 -14.32 -2.43
C ASP A 94 -8.78 -15.60 -2.97
N HIS A 95 -7.95 -16.55 -3.42
CA HIS A 95 -8.44 -17.85 -3.86
C HIS A 95 -9.08 -18.64 -2.70
N ALA A 96 -8.45 -18.69 -1.54
CA ALA A 96 -9.00 -19.31 -0.33
C ALA A 96 -10.30 -18.64 0.11
N LYS A 97 -10.40 -17.31 -0.01
CA LYS A 97 -11.63 -16.56 0.26
C LYS A 97 -12.79 -17.04 -0.63
N GLU A 98 -12.57 -17.19 -1.93
CA GLU A 98 -13.62 -17.67 -2.84
C GLU A 98 -13.98 -19.13 -2.58
N MET A 99 -13.00 -19.99 -2.28
CA MET A 99 -13.24 -21.40 -1.93
C MET A 99 -14.06 -21.58 -0.65
N LEU A 100 -13.81 -20.74 0.37
CA LEU A 100 -14.50 -20.81 1.66
C LEU A 100 -15.79 -19.99 1.70
N ARG A 101 -16.06 -19.15 0.70
CA ARG A 101 -17.26 -18.29 0.62
C ARG A 101 -18.57 -19.05 0.85
N PRO A 102 -18.78 -20.27 0.31
CA PRO A 102 -20.02 -21.01 0.53
C PRO A 102 -20.26 -21.44 1.98
N LEU A 103 -19.23 -21.47 2.82
CA LEU A 103 -19.34 -21.88 4.23
C LEU A 103 -19.92 -20.78 5.12
N VAL A 104 -19.92 -19.53 4.67
CA VAL A 104 -20.31 -18.37 5.49
C VAL A 104 -21.58 -17.74 4.95
N ASN A 105 -22.63 -17.72 5.77
CA ASN A 105 -23.78 -16.86 5.53
C ASN A 105 -23.48 -15.45 6.04
N ILE A 106 -23.33 -14.48 5.13
CA ILE A 106 -23.04 -13.08 5.48
C ILE A 106 -24.23 -12.35 6.10
N GLU A 107 -25.44 -12.89 6.02
CA GLU A 107 -26.65 -12.31 6.63
C GLU A 107 -26.86 -12.82 8.05
N ASP A 108 -26.20 -13.92 8.43
CA ASP A 108 -26.25 -14.45 9.78
C ASP A 108 -25.53 -13.51 10.76
N ARG A 109 -26.33 -12.95 11.68
CA ARG A 109 -25.92 -12.01 12.72
C ARG A 109 -25.84 -12.67 14.10
N THR A 110 -26.11 -13.97 14.23
CA THR A 110 -25.97 -14.70 15.49
C THR A 110 -24.51 -14.70 15.99
N PRO A 111 -24.26 -14.91 17.31
CA PRO A 111 -22.91 -15.15 17.81
C PRO A 111 -22.18 -16.24 17.04
N GLU A 112 -22.84 -17.37 16.77
CA GLU A 112 -22.29 -18.53 16.07
C GLU A 112 -21.89 -18.18 14.63
N GLY A 113 -22.76 -17.47 13.90
CA GLY A 113 -22.46 -16.99 12.55
C GLY A 113 -21.29 -15.97 12.52
N ARG A 114 -21.13 -15.15 13.57
CA ARG A 114 -19.96 -14.27 13.71
C ARG A 114 -18.69 -15.05 13.97
N ASP A 115 -18.74 -16.05 14.85
CA ASP A 115 -17.57 -16.86 15.21
C ASP A 115 -17.13 -17.76 14.05
N LEU A 116 -18.08 -18.33 13.30
CA LEU A 116 -17.78 -19.04 12.05
C LEU A 116 -17.08 -18.13 11.04
N ARG A 117 -17.58 -16.92 10.82
CA ARG A 117 -16.96 -15.94 9.91
C ARG A 117 -15.54 -15.58 10.34
N ARG A 118 -15.32 -15.34 11.64
CA ARG A 118 -13.98 -15.09 12.19
C ARG A 118 -13.05 -16.29 12.00
N GLY A 119 -13.53 -17.50 12.25
CA GLY A 119 -12.77 -18.73 12.02
C GLY A 119 -12.39 -18.91 10.56
N VAL A 120 -13.34 -18.71 9.64
CA VAL A 120 -13.10 -18.76 8.19
C VAL A 120 -12.12 -17.67 7.75
N ASP A 121 -12.23 -16.45 8.28
CA ASP A 121 -11.29 -15.37 7.99
C ASP A 121 -9.87 -15.73 8.48
N ALA A 122 -9.73 -16.28 9.68
CA ALA A 122 -8.45 -16.76 10.19
C ALA A 122 -7.84 -17.89 9.32
N CYS A 123 -8.68 -18.82 8.84
CA CYS A 123 -8.23 -19.88 7.94
C CYS A 123 -7.68 -19.36 6.60
N LYS A 124 -8.21 -18.25 6.06
CA LYS A 124 -7.70 -17.65 4.81
C LYS A 124 -6.26 -17.18 4.99
N ASP A 125 -5.96 -16.56 6.13
CA ASP A 125 -4.62 -16.03 6.39
C ASP A 125 -3.58 -17.16 6.52
N LEU A 126 -3.98 -18.36 6.95
CA LEU A 126 -3.11 -19.55 6.99
C LEU A 126 -2.72 -20.07 5.60
N THR A 127 -3.39 -19.64 4.54
CA THR A 127 -3.09 -20.08 3.16
C THR A 127 -2.00 -19.24 2.49
N MET A 128 -1.63 -18.11 3.09
CA MET A 128 -0.65 -17.20 2.50
C MET A 128 0.77 -17.76 2.61
N ARG A 129 1.55 -17.63 1.52
CA ARG A 129 2.99 -17.90 1.51
C ARG A 129 3.80 -16.73 2.06
N PHE A 130 3.25 -15.51 2.02
CA PHE A 130 3.87 -14.29 2.54
C PHE A 130 2.79 -13.28 2.97
N PHE A 131 3.15 -12.40 3.91
CA PHE A 131 2.23 -11.36 4.38
C PHE A 131 2.06 -10.24 3.36
N THR A 132 0.92 -9.54 3.43
CA THR A 132 0.71 -8.31 2.68
C THR A 132 1.80 -7.29 3.04
N THR A 133 2.52 -6.84 2.03
CA THR A 133 3.70 -5.97 2.16
C THR A 133 3.57 -4.78 1.23
N LEU A 134 3.97 -3.60 1.69
CA LEU A 134 4.05 -2.43 0.84
C LEU A 134 5.32 -2.52 -0.04
N ILE A 135 5.18 -2.38 -1.35
CA ILE A 135 6.29 -2.36 -2.32
C ILE A 135 6.20 -1.14 -3.24
N CYS A 136 7.26 -0.86 -4.00
CA CYS A 136 7.21 0.22 -4.98
C CYS A 136 6.43 -0.20 -6.23
N ASN A 137 5.82 0.76 -6.92
CA ASN A 137 5.06 0.49 -8.14
C ASN A 137 5.89 -0.20 -9.24
N ASP A 138 7.20 0.06 -9.31
CA ASP A 138 8.09 -0.63 -10.26
C ASP A 138 8.18 -2.13 -9.97
N CYS A 139 8.30 -2.54 -8.69
CA CYS A 139 8.32 -3.95 -8.30
C CYS A 139 6.96 -4.61 -8.55
N ASN A 140 5.86 -3.92 -8.21
CA ASN A 140 4.51 -4.40 -8.50
C ASN A 140 4.30 -4.63 -10.01
N THR A 141 4.80 -3.71 -10.85
CA THR A 141 4.76 -3.82 -12.30
C THR A 141 5.64 -4.97 -12.81
N ALA A 142 6.83 -5.17 -12.23
CA ALA A 142 7.74 -6.25 -12.60
C ALA A 142 7.14 -7.63 -12.30
N GLU A 143 6.49 -7.77 -11.14
CA GLU A 143 5.72 -8.96 -10.73
C GLU A 143 4.65 -9.31 -11.77
N GLY A 144 3.79 -8.34 -12.11
CA GLY A 144 2.72 -8.56 -13.08
C GLY A 144 3.26 -8.97 -14.45
N LYS A 145 4.34 -8.32 -14.91
CA LYS A 145 5.02 -8.69 -16.17
C LYS A 145 5.61 -10.10 -16.13
N ALA A 146 6.20 -10.51 -15.00
CA ALA A 146 6.75 -11.86 -14.84
C ALA A 146 5.63 -12.90 -14.91
N LYS A 147 4.51 -12.68 -14.22
CA LYS A 147 3.33 -13.55 -14.29
C LYS A 147 2.76 -13.66 -15.70
N SER A 148 2.62 -12.52 -16.40
CA SER A 148 2.14 -12.53 -17.79
C SER A 148 3.03 -13.33 -18.74
N ARG A 149 4.35 -13.36 -18.49
CA ARG A 149 5.29 -14.16 -19.29
C ARG A 149 5.22 -15.66 -19.00
N LEU A 150 4.90 -16.04 -17.77
CA LEU A 150 4.73 -17.44 -17.38
C LEU A 150 3.40 -18.01 -17.87
N GLY A 151 2.35 -17.18 -17.97
CA GLY A 151 1.05 -17.58 -18.49
C GLY A 151 0.50 -18.82 -17.78
N ASP A 152 0.16 -19.86 -18.56
CA ASP A 152 -0.45 -21.10 -18.06
C ASP A 152 0.50 -22.00 -17.28
N LEU A 153 1.80 -21.66 -17.17
CA LEU A 153 2.75 -22.40 -16.34
C LEU A 153 2.51 -22.20 -14.84
N ILE A 154 1.75 -21.17 -14.47
CA ILE A 154 1.41 -20.85 -13.08
C ILE A 154 -0.11 -20.72 -12.91
N PRO A 155 -0.66 -21.07 -11.74
CA PRO A 155 -2.06 -20.78 -11.44
C PRO A 155 -2.34 -19.26 -11.46
N SER A 156 -3.58 -18.88 -11.79
CA SER A 156 -3.99 -17.46 -11.81
C SER A 156 -3.89 -16.76 -10.46
N TYR A 157 -3.97 -17.52 -9.37
CA TYR A 157 -3.82 -17.06 -7.98
C TYR A 157 -2.38 -17.11 -7.47
N PHE A 158 -1.39 -17.38 -8.33
CA PHE A 158 0.01 -17.30 -7.97
C PHE A 158 0.46 -15.85 -7.81
N SER A 159 1.25 -15.56 -6.78
CA SER A 159 1.98 -14.29 -6.60
C SER A 159 3.42 -14.58 -6.22
N PHE A 160 4.38 -13.81 -6.75
CA PHE A 160 5.75 -13.83 -6.22
C PHE A 160 5.79 -13.11 -4.87
N SER A 161 6.47 -13.66 -3.87
CA SER A 161 6.72 -12.93 -2.62
C SER A 161 7.64 -11.73 -2.87
N PRO A 162 7.68 -10.70 -2.00
CA PRO A 162 8.59 -9.57 -2.16
C PRO A 162 10.05 -9.97 -2.36
N ARG A 163 10.52 -11.08 -1.77
CA ARG A 163 11.89 -11.58 -1.91
C ARG A 163 12.15 -12.31 -3.24
N GLU A 164 11.10 -12.68 -3.95
CA GLU A 164 11.14 -13.37 -5.26
C GLU A 164 10.97 -12.40 -6.44
N ILE A 165 10.70 -11.11 -6.18
CA ILE A 165 10.59 -10.02 -7.18
C ILE A 165 11.96 -9.38 -7.40
#